data_AF-A0A4Q1KSU4-F1
#
_entry.id   AF-A0A4Q1KSU4-F1
#
_cell.length_a   1.000
_cell.length_b   1.000
_cell.length_c   1.000
_cell.angle_alpha   90.00
_cell.angle_beta   90.00
_cell.angle_gamma   90.00
#
_symmetry.space_group_name_H-M   'P 1'
#
loop_
_entity.id
_entity.type
_entity.pdbx_description
1 polymer ?
#
loop_
_entity_poly.entity_id
_entity_poly.type
_entity_poly.pdbx_seq_one_letter_code
_entity_poly.pdbx_strand_id
1 'polypeptide(L)'
;MINNYLSKIIVLFLLLTNLGFSQNNYSVSPIPHQVYTTGATSLATLDDRYSEVIPIGFDFDFYGNNHNELVISTNGYVNFNLENATIYSEYFFDTPLAQLNVNVQNSIFACYHDLYNFDDIGSLTYSTVGNAPFRKFVVIFENQPHFGGQCSSNLSSFQLILYETFNFIDVQIIDKPACTAWMGGRALIGILNQDGTNSLAPPGRDTGVWTASQEGWRFSRPFENATYNYVVCDDDEDGIAVFNLNLVKEELSSGAPESVLIYTSQSDAEAGTNGISSSDFSNVNPNEQTLFAFFNGTITQVKLMVIDCNTDYDLDSIANDLEDLNGDGNLYNDDTDGDGIPNFLDNDDDGDMVLTEFEYVFPNGRSSDAGDPLDTDADGIPNYLDNDDDGDGVLTINEDYNGNNNPMDDDTNSNEIPDYLDNQVALSLTENQLVKLIQIYPNPAENFISIANQSEWSIDKISIYAINGSKVKEVNNFNNNQTIDVSTLQSGLYLINIQMNNQNLNYKFLKK
;
A
#
# COMPACT_ATOMS: atom_id res chain seq x y z
N MET A 1 31.69 22.89 -44.79
CA MET A 1 32.20 21.95 -43.78
C MET A 1 30.99 21.42 -43.05
N ILE A 2 30.64 20.17 -43.33
CA ILE A 2 29.50 19.44 -42.76
C ILE A 2 30.10 18.60 -41.63
N ASN A 3 29.62 18.77 -40.40
CA ASN A 3 29.91 17.83 -39.32
C ASN A 3 28.58 17.28 -38.78
N ASN A 4 28.32 16.03 -39.19
CA ASN A 4 27.34 15.13 -38.61
C ASN A 4 27.87 14.61 -37.27
N TYR A 5 27.04 14.66 -36.23
CA TYR A 5 27.17 13.75 -35.08
C TYR A 5 25.84 13.01 -34.93
N LEU A 6 25.76 11.83 -35.56
CA LEU A 6 24.83 10.78 -35.13
C LEU A 6 25.37 10.20 -33.82
N SER A 7 24.65 10.42 -32.72
CA SER A 7 24.88 9.66 -31.48
C SER A 7 24.10 8.36 -31.55
N LYS A 8 24.82 7.24 -31.42
CA LYS A 8 24.27 5.88 -31.40
C LYS A 8 23.58 5.64 -30.07
N ILE A 9 22.28 5.40 -30.07
CA ILE A 9 21.56 4.80 -28.95
C ILE A 9 21.86 3.30 -28.98
N ILE A 10 22.59 2.81 -27.99
CA ILE A 10 22.76 1.38 -27.72
C ILE A 10 21.57 0.98 -26.87
N VAL A 11 20.61 0.27 -27.47
CA VAL A 11 19.55 -0.43 -26.72
C VAL A 11 20.17 -1.73 -26.19
N LEU A 12 20.41 -1.79 -24.88
CA LEU A 12 20.85 -2.99 -24.19
C LEU A 12 19.60 -3.85 -23.90
N PHE A 13 19.38 -4.88 -24.71
CA PHE A 13 18.45 -5.96 -24.36
C PHE A 13 19.09 -6.77 -23.22
N LEU A 14 18.56 -6.66 -22.00
CA LEU A 14 18.84 -7.63 -20.94
C LEU A 14 18.01 -8.88 -21.22
N LEU A 15 18.72 -9.96 -21.57
CA LEU A 15 18.20 -11.31 -21.54
C LEU A 15 18.16 -11.74 -20.05
N LEU A 16 16.99 -11.71 -19.41
CA LEU A 16 16.81 -12.29 -18.08
C LEU A 16 16.70 -13.81 -18.22
N THR A 17 17.81 -14.49 -17.93
CA THR A 17 17.81 -15.94 -17.69
C THR A 17 17.33 -16.18 -16.26
N ASN A 18 16.25 -16.94 -16.11
CA ASN A 18 15.76 -17.47 -14.83
C ASN A 18 16.89 -18.20 -14.09
N LEU A 19 17.41 -17.55 -13.05
CA LEU A 19 18.17 -18.13 -11.96
C LEU A 19 17.51 -17.56 -10.70
N GLY A 20 17.04 -18.44 -9.80
CA GLY A 20 16.49 -18.02 -8.51
C GLY A 20 17.53 -17.17 -7.78
N PHE A 21 17.28 -15.87 -7.74
CA PHE A 21 18.01 -14.95 -6.89
C PHE A 21 17.22 -14.83 -5.59
N SER A 22 17.89 -15.05 -4.47
CA SER A 22 17.52 -14.43 -3.19
C SER A 22 17.34 -12.94 -3.46
N GLN A 23 16.09 -12.46 -3.54
CA GLN A 23 15.83 -11.04 -3.70
C GLN A 23 16.07 -10.38 -2.34
N ASN A 24 17.13 -9.59 -2.24
CA ASN A 24 17.60 -9.00 -0.98
C ASN A 24 17.18 -7.52 -0.81
N ASN A 25 16.34 -6.98 -1.69
CA ASN A 25 16.07 -5.54 -1.73
C ASN A 25 14.69 -5.26 -1.18
N TYR A 26 14.63 -4.62 -0.01
CA TYR A 26 13.45 -3.92 0.46
C TYR A 26 13.46 -2.47 -0.03
N SER A 27 12.28 -1.88 -0.13
CA SER A 27 12.03 -0.43 -0.11
C SER A 27 11.48 -0.02 1.25
N VAL A 28 11.56 1.28 1.56
CA VAL A 28 10.91 1.88 2.71
C VAL A 28 10.24 3.18 2.28
N SER A 29 8.96 3.33 2.60
CA SER A 29 8.13 4.50 2.29
C SER A 29 7.36 4.94 3.54
N PRO A 30 7.06 6.24 3.68
CA PRO A 30 6.08 6.68 4.66
C PRO A 30 4.71 6.08 4.31
N ILE A 31 3.88 5.90 5.32
CA ILE A 31 2.47 5.52 5.20
C ILE A 31 1.67 6.33 6.23
N PRO A 32 0.36 6.52 6.03
CA PRO A 32 -0.46 7.20 7.01
C PRO A 32 -0.44 6.50 8.37
N HIS A 33 -0.65 7.31 9.41
CA HIS A 33 -0.65 6.80 10.77
C HIS A 33 -1.97 6.10 11.09
N GLN A 34 -1.88 4.80 11.41
CA GLN A 34 -3.02 4.00 11.88
C GLN A 34 -2.69 3.29 13.19
N VAL A 35 -3.73 3.00 13.99
CA VAL A 35 -3.61 2.36 15.30
C VAL A 35 -4.42 1.07 15.36
N TYR A 36 -3.72 -0.06 15.47
CA TYR A 36 -4.35 -1.36 15.65
C TYR A 36 -4.80 -1.55 17.10
N THR A 37 -6.10 -1.77 17.32
CA THR A 37 -6.64 -2.14 18.64
C THR A 37 -7.27 -3.54 18.56
N THR A 38 -6.67 -4.51 19.23
CA THR A 38 -7.04 -5.93 19.07
C THR A 38 -7.03 -6.67 20.40
N GLY A 39 -7.78 -7.77 20.48
CA GLY A 39 -7.78 -8.70 21.61
C GLY A 39 -6.42 -9.41 21.74
N ALA A 40 -5.44 -8.72 22.32
CA ALA A 40 -4.06 -9.14 22.30
C ALA A 40 -3.67 -10.00 23.51
N THR A 41 -2.78 -10.96 23.28
CA THR A 41 -2.16 -11.78 24.32
C THR A 41 -1.07 -10.97 25.01
N SER A 42 -1.20 -10.79 26.33
CA SER A 42 -0.16 -10.13 27.13
C SER A 42 1.08 -11.01 27.26
N LEU A 43 2.24 -10.43 27.04
CA LEU A 43 3.51 -11.05 27.36
C LEU A 43 3.90 -10.72 28.80
N ALA A 44 4.35 -11.73 29.55
CA ALA A 44 4.99 -11.50 30.83
C ALA A 44 6.38 -10.93 30.56
N THR A 45 6.61 -9.66 30.90
CA THR A 45 7.85 -8.99 30.61
C THR A 45 8.79 -9.03 31.80
N LEU A 46 10.04 -9.39 31.53
CA LEU A 46 11.18 -9.06 32.37
C LEU A 46 12.03 -8.10 31.58
N ASP A 47 12.62 -7.13 32.26
CA ASP A 47 13.55 -6.19 31.65
C ASP A 47 14.67 -6.91 30.90
N ASP A 48 15.03 -6.39 29.72
CA ASP A 48 16.05 -6.97 28.83
C ASP A 48 15.86 -8.46 28.54
N ARG A 49 14.68 -8.85 28.08
CA ARG A 49 14.38 -10.25 27.70
C ARG A 49 13.68 -10.37 26.38
N TYR A 50 13.93 -11.51 25.73
CA TYR A 50 13.06 -12.02 24.70
C TYR A 50 11.89 -12.80 25.31
N SER A 51 10.76 -12.79 24.61
CA SER A 51 9.63 -13.66 24.89
C SER A 51 9.96 -15.15 24.75
N GLU A 52 9.00 -16.02 25.07
CA GLU A 52 8.98 -17.38 24.52
C GLU A 52 8.81 -17.34 22.98
N VAL A 53 8.97 -18.48 22.32
CA VAL A 53 8.68 -18.58 20.87
C VAL A 53 7.19 -18.35 20.64
N ILE A 54 6.87 -17.43 19.74
CA ILE A 54 5.50 -17.04 19.40
C ILE A 54 5.21 -17.45 17.96
N PRO A 55 4.12 -18.20 17.70
CA PRO A 55 3.68 -18.46 16.34
C PRO A 55 3.11 -17.18 15.73
N ILE A 56 3.53 -16.87 14.50
CA ILE A 56 3.03 -15.73 13.70
C ILE A 56 1.61 -16.02 13.22
N GLY A 57 1.30 -17.30 12.97
CA GLY A 57 0.02 -17.78 12.48
C GLY A 57 -0.01 -18.05 10.97
N PHE A 58 0.99 -17.57 10.25
CA PHE A 58 1.20 -17.77 8.82
C PHE A 58 2.71 -17.81 8.50
N ASP A 59 3.03 -18.18 7.26
CA ASP A 59 4.38 -18.15 6.69
C ASP A 59 4.71 -16.72 6.24
N PHE A 60 5.77 -16.14 6.78
CA PHE A 60 6.24 -14.77 6.50
C PHE A 60 7.66 -14.81 5.91
N ASP A 61 7.83 -14.31 4.69
CA ASP A 61 9.13 -14.21 4.02
C ASP A 61 9.89 -12.96 4.46
N PHE A 62 10.95 -13.16 5.25
CA PHE A 62 11.91 -12.12 5.62
C PHE A 62 13.26 -12.35 4.93
N TYR A 63 13.64 -11.44 4.02
CA TYR A 63 14.92 -11.53 3.27
C TYR A 63 15.10 -12.85 2.50
N GLY A 64 14.02 -13.41 1.94
CA GLY A 64 14.03 -14.66 1.20
C GLY A 64 13.95 -15.92 2.07
N ASN A 65 13.80 -15.77 3.39
CA ASN A 65 13.67 -16.86 4.34
C ASN A 65 12.27 -16.86 4.92
N ASN A 66 11.57 -17.98 4.80
CA ASN A 66 10.25 -18.13 5.38
C ASN A 66 10.32 -18.40 6.88
N HIS A 67 9.56 -17.65 7.65
CA HIS A 67 9.42 -17.73 9.11
C HIS A 67 7.95 -17.84 9.48
N ASN A 68 7.61 -18.74 10.40
CA ASN A 68 6.26 -18.87 10.96
C ASN A 68 6.21 -18.71 12.48
N GLU A 69 7.37 -18.44 13.07
CA GLU A 69 7.59 -18.23 14.50
C GLU A 69 8.65 -17.13 14.67
N LEU A 70 8.53 -16.37 15.77
CA LEU A 70 9.50 -15.35 16.15
C LEU A 70 9.62 -15.24 17.67
N VAL A 71 10.58 -14.42 18.13
CA VAL A 71 10.64 -13.96 19.52
C VAL A 71 10.59 -12.43 19.56
N ILE A 72 9.93 -11.88 20.57
CA ILE A 72 9.76 -10.43 20.74
C ILE A 72 10.70 -9.96 21.83
N SER A 73 11.52 -8.95 21.53
CA SER A 73 12.37 -8.26 22.49
C SER A 73 11.56 -7.22 23.25
N THR A 74 11.76 -7.14 24.56
CA THR A 74 11.18 -6.07 25.38
C THR A 74 11.71 -4.67 25.02
N ASN A 75 12.81 -4.59 24.28
CA ASN A 75 13.45 -3.36 23.82
C ASN A 75 12.97 -2.91 22.42
N GLY A 76 11.76 -3.30 21.98
CA GLY A 76 11.12 -2.69 20.81
C GLY A 76 11.47 -3.26 19.43
N TYR A 77 11.80 -4.56 19.38
CA TYR A 77 12.09 -5.27 18.12
C TYR A 77 11.67 -6.74 18.18
N VAL A 78 11.56 -7.39 17.02
CA VAL A 78 11.36 -8.85 16.90
C VAL A 78 12.58 -9.50 16.27
N ASN A 79 12.83 -10.75 16.60
CA ASN A 79 13.97 -11.51 16.12
C ASN A 79 13.54 -12.91 15.67
N PHE A 80 14.07 -13.36 14.53
CA PHE A 80 13.74 -14.66 13.94
C PHE A 80 14.73 -15.78 14.32
N ASN A 81 15.76 -15.50 15.13
CA ASN A 81 16.59 -16.53 15.73
C ASN A 81 15.94 -17.05 17.03
N LEU A 82 15.25 -18.18 16.94
CA LEU A 82 14.48 -18.78 18.04
C LEU A 82 15.35 -19.25 19.22
N GLU A 83 16.67 -19.39 19.04
CA GLU A 83 17.59 -19.68 20.15
C GLU A 83 17.64 -18.54 21.18
N ASN A 84 17.18 -17.34 20.81
CA ASN A 84 17.08 -16.19 21.70
C ASN A 84 15.88 -16.25 22.65
N ALA A 85 14.97 -17.22 22.52
CA ALA A 85 13.79 -17.31 23.38
C ALA A 85 14.16 -17.30 24.87
N THR A 86 13.48 -16.46 25.66
CA THR A 86 13.61 -16.32 27.13
C THR A 86 14.97 -15.84 27.67
N ILE A 87 15.97 -15.62 26.81
CA ILE A 87 17.29 -15.15 27.24
C ILE A 87 17.40 -13.63 27.16
N TYR A 88 18.57 -13.12 27.54
CA TYR A 88 18.89 -11.69 27.53
C TYR A 88 18.67 -11.07 26.14
N SER A 89 17.98 -9.94 26.11
CA SER A 89 17.82 -9.10 24.92
C SER A 89 18.74 -7.89 25.00
N GLU A 90 19.46 -7.60 23.91
CA GLU A 90 20.33 -6.43 23.85
C GLU A 90 19.49 -5.14 23.77
N TYR A 91 19.89 -4.13 24.53
CA TYR A 91 19.32 -2.77 24.48
C TYR A 91 20.30 -1.75 23.87
N PHE A 92 21.60 -2.03 23.91
CA PHE A 92 22.65 -1.05 23.62
C PHE A 92 23.11 -1.09 22.16
N PHE A 93 23.21 0.09 21.56
CA PHE A 93 23.91 0.34 20.30
C PHE A 93 24.39 1.80 20.22
N ASP A 94 25.50 2.04 19.51
CA ASP A 94 26.06 3.38 19.30
C ASP A 94 26.49 3.66 17.85
N THR A 95 26.18 2.73 16.95
CA THR A 95 26.45 2.83 15.51
C THR A 95 25.15 2.83 14.69
N PRO A 96 25.19 3.32 13.44
CA PRO A 96 24.09 3.15 12.49
C PRO A 96 23.75 1.68 12.21
N LEU A 97 22.50 1.41 11.80
CA LEU A 97 21.99 0.06 11.50
C LEU A 97 22.91 -0.79 10.61
N ALA A 98 23.48 -0.21 9.55
CA ALA A 98 24.38 -0.93 8.64
C ALA A 98 25.71 -1.40 9.29
N GLN A 99 25.98 -0.97 10.51
CA GLN A 99 27.17 -1.28 11.30
C GLN A 99 26.81 -1.95 12.63
N LEU A 100 25.54 -2.35 12.82
CA LEU A 100 25.09 -2.96 14.06
C LEU A 100 25.70 -4.36 14.24
N ASN A 101 25.80 -4.77 15.50
CA ASN A 101 26.53 -5.96 15.91
C ASN A 101 25.82 -7.28 15.49
N VAL A 102 26.50 -8.41 15.72
CA VAL A 102 25.98 -9.76 15.38
C VAL A 102 24.83 -10.25 16.28
N ASN A 103 24.61 -9.63 17.44
CA ASN A 103 23.70 -10.18 18.47
C ASN A 103 22.22 -9.87 18.18
N VAL A 104 21.93 -8.92 17.30
CA VAL A 104 20.57 -8.52 16.92
C VAL A 104 20.31 -8.69 15.41
N GLN A 105 21.13 -9.51 14.74
CA GLN A 105 20.88 -9.90 13.35
C GLN A 105 19.58 -10.69 13.23
N ASN A 106 19.02 -10.74 12.02
CA ASN A 106 17.73 -11.36 11.74
C ASN A 106 16.56 -10.72 12.50
N SER A 107 16.50 -9.38 12.49
CA SER A 107 15.54 -8.60 13.29
C SER A 107 14.81 -7.54 12.48
N ILE A 108 13.62 -7.22 12.97
CA ILE A 108 12.83 -6.04 12.58
C ILE A 108 12.72 -5.14 13.81
N PHE A 109 13.25 -3.92 13.70
CA PHE A 109 13.29 -2.90 14.74
C PHE A 109 12.14 -1.91 14.54
N ALA A 110 11.16 -1.94 15.45
CA ALA A 110 10.01 -1.03 15.40
C ALA A 110 10.31 0.30 16.10
N CYS A 111 10.91 0.23 17.30
CA CYS A 111 11.45 1.39 18.00
C CYS A 111 12.53 0.88 18.96
N TYR A 112 13.67 0.47 18.43
CA TYR A 112 14.72 -0.16 19.22
C TYR A 112 15.47 0.87 20.06
N HIS A 113 15.27 0.78 21.38
CA HIS A 113 16.06 1.43 22.41
C HIS A 113 15.81 0.76 23.76
N ASP A 114 16.51 1.22 24.80
CA ASP A 114 16.37 0.68 26.15
C ASP A 114 15.04 1.11 26.78
N LEU A 115 14.13 0.13 26.90
CA LEU A 115 12.81 0.23 27.49
C LEU A 115 12.80 -0.50 28.82
N TYR A 116 11.91 -0.09 29.72
CA TYR A 116 11.84 -0.64 31.06
C TYR A 116 10.54 -1.40 31.32
N ASN A 117 10.60 -2.72 31.46
CA ASN A 117 9.40 -3.57 31.42
C ASN A 117 9.14 -4.33 32.74
N PHE A 118 9.57 -3.77 33.88
CA PHE A 118 9.56 -4.46 35.19
C PHE A 118 8.63 -3.86 36.27
N ASP A 119 8.03 -2.69 36.02
CA ASP A 119 7.26 -1.93 37.02
C ASP A 119 5.72 -1.96 36.82
N ASP A 120 5.19 -2.89 36.02
CA ASP A 120 3.77 -2.96 35.62
C ASP A 120 3.25 -1.67 34.93
N ILE A 121 4.16 -0.83 34.43
CA ILE A 121 3.86 0.36 33.62
C ILE A 121 3.98 0.00 32.15
N GLY A 122 2.93 0.31 31.39
CA GLY A 122 2.82 -0.06 29.99
C GLY A 122 2.43 -1.52 29.78
N SER A 123 2.17 -1.89 28.53
CA SER A 123 1.87 -3.26 28.12
C SER A 123 2.65 -3.66 26.86
N LEU A 124 3.07 -4.92 26.80
CA LEU A 124 3.58 -5.55 25.59
C LEU A 124 2.65 -6.72 25.24
N THR A 125 2.00 -6.60 24.09
CA THR A 125 0.98 -7.56 23.65
C THR A 125 1.17 -7.93 22.19
N TYR A 126 0.60 -9.06 21.77
CA TYR A 126 0.58 -9.47 20.38
C TYR A 126 -0.72 -10.18 20.00
N SER A 127 -1.04 -10.22 18.71
CA SER A 127 -2.14 -11.03 18.17
C SER A 127 -1.97 -11.27 16.68
N THR A 128 -2.46 -12.41 16.21
CA THR A 128 -2.78 -12.60 14.79
C THR A 128 -4.25 -12.24 14.58
N VAL A 129 -4.53 -11.32 13.66
CA VAL A 129 -5.87 -10.83 13.31
C VAL A 129 -6.16 -11.03 11.82
N GLY A 130 -7.41 -10.80 11.42
CA GLY A 130 -7.88 -11.00 10.05
C GLY A 130 -8.13 -12.47 9.73
N ASN A 131 -8.44 -12.73 8.46
CA ASN A 131 -8.75 -14.05 7.93
C ASN A 131 -7.72 -14.44 6.86
N ALA A 132 -7.36 -15.73 6.79
CA ALA A 132 -6.46 -16.20 5.74
C ALA A 132 -7.11 -15.98 4.36
N PRO A 133 -6.35 -15.58 3.33
CA PRO A 133 -4.88 -15.44 3.29
C PRO A 133 -4.34 -14.04 3.65
N PHE A 134 -5.15 -13.15 4.22
CA PHE A 134 -4.82 -11.74 4.44
C PHE A 134 -4.68 -11.41 5.93
N ARG A 135 -4.10 -12.33 6.72
CA ARG A 135 -3.90 -12.10 8.15
C ARG A 135 -2.80 -11.10 8.42
N LYS A 136 -2.91 -10.43 9.56
CA LYS A 136 -1.90 -9.51 10.10
C LYS A 136 -1.40 -10.06 11.44
N PHE A 137 -0.09 -10.08 11.67
CA PHE A 137 0.49 -10.32 12.99
C PHE A 137 0.93 -8.98 13.59
N VAL A 138 0.30 -8.59 14.69
CA VAL A 138 0.47 -7.28 15.31
C VAL A 138 1.17 -7.43 16.65
N VAL A 139 2.24 -6.67 16.86
CA VAL A 139 2.91 -6.49 18.16
C VAL A 139 2.68 -5.06 18.63
N ILE A 140 2.21 -4.90 19.86
CA ILE A 140 1.85 -3.60 20.44
C ILE A 140 2.70 -3.36 21.68
N PHE A 141 3.49 -2.30 21.65
CA PHE A 141 4.16 -1.71 22.79
C PHE A 141 3.37 -0.47 23.19
N GLU A 142 2.67 -0.53 24.32
CA GLU A 142 1.84 0.58 24.79
C GLU A 142 2.45 1.17 26.06
N ASN A 143 2.63 2.49 26.09
CA ASN A 143 3.07 3.26 27.26
C ASN A 143 4.35 2.70 27.91
N GLN A 144 5.31 2.22 27.11
CA GLN A 144 6.55 1.63 27.60
C GLN A 144 7.47 2.71 28.15
N PRO A 145 7.82 2.67 29.46
CA PRO A 145 8.69 3.68 30.04
C PRO A 145 10.12 3.51 29.54
N HIS A 146 10.82 4.62 29.37
CA HIS A 146 12.24 4.59 29.00
C HIS A 146 13.09 4.20 30.21
N PHE A 147 14.11 3.38 30.00
CA PHE A 147 15.03 3.03 31.08
C PHE A 147 15.82 4.25 31.56
N GLY A 148 16.13 4.27 32.86
CA GLY A 148 16.93 5.31 33.52
C GLY A 148 16.09 6.24 34.39
N GLY A 149 16.58 6.53 35.60
CA GLY A 149 15.78 7.24 36.62
C GLY A 149 15.35 8.68 36.25
N GLN A 150 15.97 9.31 35.26
CA GLN A 150 15.56 10.62 34.73
C GLN A 150 14.66 10.51 33.48
N CYS A 151 14.51 9.30 32.93
CA CYS A 151 13.78 9.03 31.70
C CYS A 151 12.45 8.32 31.94
N SER A 152 12.23 7.75 33.13
CA SER A 152 11.06 6.92 33.45
C SER A 152 9.69 7.62 33.34
N SER A 153 9.65 8.95 33.20
CA SER A 153 8.42 9.68 32.91
C SER A 153 8.10 9.78 31.41
N ASN A 154 9.05 9.45 30.54
CA ASN A 154 8.85 9.37 29.09
C ASN A 154 8.35 7.97 28.76
N LEU A 155 7.20 7.91 28.08
CA LEU A 155 6.55 6.67 27.68
C LEU A 155 6.53 6.62 26.15
N SER A 156 6.77 5.45 25.57
CA SER A 156 6.65 5.25 24.14
C SER A 156 5.59 4.22 23.81
N SER A 157 4.83 4.55 22.77
CA SER A 157 3.78 3.70 22.23
C SER A 157 4.03 3.52 20.73
N PHE A 158 4.13 2.27 20.28
CA PHE A 158 4.38 1.92 18.90
C PHE A 158 3.95 0.48 18.59
N GLN A 159 3.80 0.17 17.31
CA GLN A 159 3.33 -1.11 16.82
C GLN A 159 4.20 -1.62 15.66
N LEU A 160 4.28 -2.93 15.54
CA LEU A 160 4.87 -3.65 14.41
C LEU A 160 3.82 -4.59 13.83
N ILE A 161 3.64 -4.54 12.52
CA ILE A 161 2.64 -5.34 11.81
C ILE A 161 3.34 -6.13 10.70
N LEU A 162 3.10 -7.43 10.65
CA LEU A 162 3.53 -8.31 9.55
C LEU A 162 2.29 -8.74 8.76
N TYR A 163 2.34 -8.69 7.43
CA TYR A 163 1.23 -9.04 6.55
C TYR A 163 1.47 -10.40 5.87
N GLU A 164 0.46 -11.27 5.87
CA GLU A 164 0.56 -12.63 5.32
C GLU A 164 0.80 -12.67 3.81
N THR A 165 -0.09 -12.06 3.02
CA THR A 165 -0.01 -12.17 1.54
C THR A 165 1.14 -11.38 0.96
N PHE A 166 1.31 -10.14 1.41
CA PHE A 166 2.27 -9.21 0.82
C PHE A 166 3.68 -9.31 1.42
N ASN A 167 3.80 -9.90 2.61
CA ASN A 167 5.05 -9.90 3.40
C ASN A 167 5.55 -8.48 3.70
N PHE A 168 4.64 -7.51 3.78
CA PHE A 168 4.96 -6.17 4.26
C PHE A 168 5.27 -6.17 5.74
N ILE A 169 6.02 -5.15 6.13
CA ILE A 169 6.32 -4.82 7.51
C ILE A 169 5.91 -3.37 7.71
N ASP A 170 4.90 -3.12 8.55
CA ASP A 170 4.57 -1.77 8.96
C ASP A 170 5.10 -1.51 10.37
N VAL A 171 5.58 -0.30 10.58
CA VAL A 171 5.92 0.25 11.88
C VAL A 171 5.10 1.51 12.09
N GLN A 172 4.27 1.51 13.13
CA GLN A 172 3.41 2.64 13.49
C GLN A 172 3.86 3.21 14.84
N ILE A 173 4.38 4.44 14.85
CA ILE A 173 4.75 5.18 16.06
C ILE A 173 3.56 6.05 16.48
N ILE A 174 2.97 5.74 17.63
CA ILE A 174 1.92 6.57 18.22
C ILE A 174 2.56 7.78 18.89
N ASP A 175 3.51 7.53 19.80
CA ASP A 175 4.30 8.58 20.45
C ASP A 175 5.67 8.05 20.87
N LYS A 176 6.70 8.82 20.57
CA LYS A 176 8.10 8.55 20.94
C LYS A 176 8.77 9.84 21.39
N PRO A 177 8.73 10.18 22.69
CA PRO A 177 9.57 11.23 23.25
C PRO A 177 11.07 10.84 23.21
N ALA A 178 11.95 11.79 23.54
CA ALA A 178 13.38 11.56 23.62
C ALA A 178 13.92 11.84 25.03
N CYS A 179 14.80 10.98 25.52
CA CYS A 179 15.53 11.18 26.76
C CYS A 179 17.02 10.99 26.59
N THR A 180 17.79 12.08 26.58
CA THR A 180 19.25 12.01 26.37
C THR A 180 20.05 11.65 27.63
N ALA A 181 19.39 11.59 28.79
CA ALA A 181 20.03 11.25 30.08
C ALA A 181 20.45 9.77 30.17
N TRP A 182 19.89 8.91 29.32
CA TRP A 182 20.21 7.48 29.26
C TRP A 182 20.61 7.08 27.83
N MET A 183 21.74 6.37 27.69
CA MET A 183 22.30 5.89 26.41
C MET A 183 22.34 6.93 25.27
N GLY A 184 22.41 8.21 25.63
CA GLY A 184 22.38 9.33 24.70
C GLY A 184 21.03 9.54 24.00
N GLY A 185 19.96 8.86 24.40
CA GLY A 185 18.61 8.98 23.83
C GLY A 185 18.45 8.40 22.43
N ARG A 186 19.31 7.44 22.06
CA ARG A 186 19.30 6.84 20.72
C ARG A 186 18.12 5.91 20.53
N ALA A 187 17.55 5.89 19.34
CA ALA A 187 16.53 4.93 18.93
C ALA A 187 16.70 4.55 17.45
N LEU A 188 16.11 3.42 17.05
CA LEU A 188 16.25 2.84 15.72
C LEU A 188 14.93 2.24 15.21
N ILE A 189 14.57 2.57 13.96
CA ILE A 189 13.58 1.84 13.15
C ILE A 189 14.31 1.24 11.95
N GLY A 190 14.07 -0.03 11.64
CA GLY A 190 14.68 -0.67 10.48
C GLY A 190 14.62 -2.17 10.46
N ILE A 191 15.28 -2.77 9.48
CA ILE A 191 15.37 -4.22 9.27
C ILE A 191 16.81 -4.63 9.05
N LEU A 192 17.20 -5.79 9.56
CA LEU A 192 18.55 -6.35 9.42
C LEU A 192 18.46 -7.85 9.15
N ASN A 193 19.06 -8.28 8.04
CA ASN A 193 19.04 -9.67 7.62
C ASN A 193 19.87 -10.59 8.53
N GLN A 194 19.78 -11.90 8.29
CA GLN A 194 20.37 -12.92 9.16
C GLN A 194 21.90 -12.85 9.30
N ASP A 195 22.63 -12.46 8.26
CA ASP A 195 24.10 -12.35 8.30
C ASP A 195 24.61 -10.94 8.58
N GLY A 196 23.68 -9.97 8.73
CA GLY A 196 23.94 -8.56 8.94
C GLY A 196 24.63 -7.86 7.78
N THR A 197 24.55 -8.41 6.56
CA THR A 197 25.14 -7.79 5.36
C THR A 197 24.17 -6.86 4.64
N ASN A 198 22.87 -6.94 4.94
CA ASN A 198 21.84 -6.12 4.33
C ASN A 198 20.89 -5.56 5.39
N SER A 199 20.64 -4.27 5.30
CA SER A 199 19.82 -3.53 6.24
C SER A 199 19.14 -2.35 5.57
N LEU A 200 17.98 -1.97 6.08
CA LEU A 200 17.26 -0.78 5.63
C LEU A 200 16.61 -0.07 6.82
N ALA A 201 16.63 1.25 6.80
CA ALA A 201 15.99 2.08 7.81
C ALA A 201 15.32 3.29 7.13
N PRO A 202 14.22 3.81 7.69
CA PRO A 202 13.65 5.07 7.22
C PRO A 202 14.64 6.24 7.35
N PRO A 203 14.47 7.31 6.55
CA PRO A 203 15.31 8.50 6.63
C PRO A 203 15.44 9.04 8.07
N GLY A 204 16.68 9.10 8.58
CA GLY A 204 16.97 9.65 9.91
C GLY A 204 16.48 8.80 11.09
N ARG A 205 16.08 7.54 10.85
CA ARG A 205 15.66 6.59 11.88
C ARG A 205 16.67 5.46 12.11
N ASP A 206 17.84 5.50 11.47
CA ASP A 206 18.86 4.44 11.50
C ASP A 206 19.80 4.47 12.72
N THR A 207 19.76 5.55 13.50
CA THR A 207 20.40 5.76 14.81
C THR A 207 20.08 7.18 15.32
N GLY A 208 20.72 7.62 16.40
CA GLY A 208 20.66 9.02 16.88
C GLY A 208 19.40 9.33 17.67
N VAL A 209 19.25 10.61 18.03
CA VAL A 209 18.16 11.09 18.90
C VAL A 209 17.06 11.69 18.04
N TRP A 210 15.86 11.13 18.15
CA TRP A 210 14.68 11.62 17.44
C TRP A 210 13.44 11.44 18.31
N THR A 211 12.44 12.26 18.01
CA THR A 211 11.08 12.16 18.50
C THR A 211 10.15 11.94 17.32
N ALA A 212 9.03 11.28 17.56
CA ALA A 212 8.01 11.01 16.55
C ALA A 212 6.65 10.95 17.23
N SER A 213 5.60 11.36 16.53
CA SER A 213 4.21 11.29 16.97
C SER A 213 3.37 11.09 15.72
N GLN A 214 2.48 10.09 15.73
CA GLN A 214 1.65 9.71 14.59
C GLN A 214 2.47 9.52 13.29
N GLU A 215 3.42 8.59 13.31
CA GLU A 215 4.35 8.36 12.20
C GLU A 215 4.33 6.89 11.76
N GLY A 216 4.11 6.64 10.47
CA GLY A 216 4.06 5.31 9.88
C GLY A 216 5.18 5.05 8.85
N TRP A 217 5.70 3.82 8.82
CA TRP A 217 6.63 3.36 7.79
C TRP A 217 6.31 1.95 7.32
N ARG A 218 6.31 1.73 6.00
CA ARG A 218 6.19 0.41 5.37
C ARG A 218 7.51 -0.03 4.79
N PHE A 219 7.92 -1.25 5.08
CA PHE A 219 8.96 -1.96 4.35
C PHE A 219 8.31 -2.99 3.45
N SER A 220 8.55 -2.86 2.16
CA SER A 220 8.01 -3.73 1.12
C SER A 220 9.13 -4.32 0.29
N ARG A 221 8.88 -5.49 -0.30
CA ARG A 221 9.73 -6.02 -1.36
C ARG A 221 9.10 -5.68 -2.71
N PRO A 222 9.91 -5.50 -3.77
CA PRO A 222 9.36 -5.37 -5.11
C PRO A 222 8.44 -6.56 -5.41
N PHE A 223 7.22 -6.28 -5.85
CA PHE A 223 6.27 -7.31 -6.27
C PHE A 223 6.90 -8.17 -7.39
N GLU A 224 6.84 -9.48 -7.24
CA GLU A 224 7.20 -10.39 -8.32
C GLU A 224 5.99 -10.57 -9.24
N ASN A 225 6.06 -10.03 -10.46
CA ASN A 225 5.04 -10.14 -11.53
C ASN A 225 4.86 -11.57 -12.09
N ALA A 226 5.12 -12.61 -11.31
CA ALA A 226 5.00 -14.01 -11.74
C ALA A 226 3.62 -14.63 -11.43
N THR A 227 2.83 -13.96 -10.59
CA THR A 227 1.52 -14.42 -10.14
C THR A 227 0.45 -13.40 -10.48
N TYR A 228 -0.63 -13.88 -11.06
CA TYR A 228 -1.88 -13.18 -11.24
C TYR A 228 -2.82 -13.61 -10.11
N ASN A 229 -3.26 -12.67 -9.27
CA ASN A 229 -4.20 -12.96 -8.20
C ASN A 229 -5.61 -12.63 -8.67
N TYR A 230 -6.57 -13.50 -8.34
CA TYR A 230 -7.99 -13.30 -8.60
C TYR A 230 -8.73 -13.57 -7.31
N VAL A 231 -9.27 -12.52 -6.70
CA VAL A 231 -10.04 -12.60 -5.46
C VAL A 231 -11.51 -12.40 -5.79
N VAL A 232 -12.34 -13.36 -5.37
CA VAL A 232 -13.79 -13.27 -5.51
C VAL A 232 -14.47 -13.40 -4.16
N CYS A 233 -15.65 -12.83 -4.12
CA CYS A 233 -16.58 -12.86 -3.02
C CYS A 233 -17.27 -14.23 -2.84
N ASP A 234 -17.43 -14.70 -1.60
CA ASP A 234 -18.16 -15.92 -1.24
C ASP A 234 -19.29 -15.64 -0.24
N ASP A 235 -20.50 -15.52 -0.80
CA ASP A 235 -21.71 -15.20 -0.06
C ASP A 235 -22.18 -16.31 0.90
N ASP A 236 -21.79 -17.57 0.69
CA ASP A 236 -22.26 -18.71 1.51
C ASP A 236 -21.18 -19.33 2.42
N GLU A 237 -19.97 -18.74 2.39
CA GLU A 237 -18.82 -19.06 3.24
C GLU A 237 -18.42 -20.55 3.17
N ASP A 238 -18.70 -21.24 2.06
CA ASP A 238 -18.32 -22.65 1.87
C ASP A 238 -16.89 -22.84 1.31
N GLY A 239 -16.27 -21.72 0.93
CA GLY A 239 -14.93 -21.61 0.37
C GLY A 239 -14.88 -21.90 -1.13
N ILE A 240 -16.01 -22.05 -1.81
CA ILE A 240 -16.12 -22.37 -3.24
C ILE A 240 -16.88 -21.26 -3.97
N ALA A 241 -16.21 -20.65 -4.95
CA ALA A 241 -16.79 -19.63 -5.80
C ALA A 241 -16.60 -19.96 -7.28
N VAL A 242 -17.27 -19.19 -8.15
CA VAL A 242 -17.14 -19.29 -9.61
C VAL A 242 -16.27 -18.15 -10.12
N PHE A 243 -15.20 -18.48 -10.82
CA PHE A 243 -14.26 -17.54 -11.41
C PHE A 243 -14.49 -17.41 -12.92
N ASN A 244 -14.53 -16.19 -13.44
CA ASN A 244 -14.60 -15.92 -14.88
C ASN A 244 -13.19 -15.91 -15.49
N LEU A 245 -12.76 -17.04 -16.04
CA LEU A 245 -11.45 -17.18 -16.67
C LEU A 245 -11.28 -16.34 -17.95
N ASN A 246 -12.33 -15.76 -18.52
CA ASN A 246 -12.14 -14.83 -19.64
C ASN A 246 -11.51 -13.52 -19.17
N LEU A 247 -11.83 -13.05 -17.95
CA LEU A 247 -11.21 -11.86 -17.35
C LEU A 247 -9.69 -12.04 -17.24
N VAL A 248 -9.27 -13.17 -16.66
CA VAL A 248 -7.85 -13.56 -16.56
C VAL A 248 -7.16 -13.55 -17.93
N LYS A 249 -7.83 -14.07 -18.97
CA LYS A 249 -7.26 -14.10 -20.33
C LYS A 249 -7.16 -12.70 -20.94
N GLU A 250 -8.14 -11.85 -20.71
CA GLU A 250 -8.19 -10.48 -21.23
C GLU A 250 -7.05 -9.65 -20.64
N GLU A 251 -6.87 -9.71 -19.33
CA GLU A 251 -5.84 -8.96 -18.61
C GLU A 251 -4.42 -9.44 -18.92
N LEU A 252 -4.18 -10.76 -18.90
CA LEU A 252 -2.85 -11.31 -19.20
C LEU A 252 -2.39 -11.07 -20.65
N SER A 253 -3.33 -10.86 -21.58
CA SER A 253 -3.01 -10.72 -23.00
C SER A 253 -3.08 -9.30 -23.54
N SER A 254 -3.72 -8.38 -22.81
CA SER A 254 -3.96 -6.99 -23.22
C SER A 254 -4.54 -6.89 -24.64
N GLY A 255 -5.57 -7.70 -24.94
CA GLY A 255 -6.30 -7.68 -26.22
C GLY A 255 -6.10 -8.88 -27.14
N ALA A 256 -5.58 -10.01 -26.63
CA ALA A 256 -5.52 -11.28 -27.36
C ALA A 256 -5.97 -12.49 -26.50
N PRO A 257 -7.14 -12.44 -25.85
CA PRO A 257 -7.55 -13.42 -24.83
C PRO A 257 -7.60 -14.86 -25.35
N GLU A 258 -7.97 -15.04 -26.62
CA GLU A 258 -8.01 -16.37 -27.28
C GLU A 258 -6.64 -17.06 -27.39
N SER A 259 -5.54 -16.33 -27.17
CA SER A 259 -4.18 -16.88 -27.18
C SER A 259 -3.71 -17.36 -25.81
N VAL A 260 -4.48 -17.10 -24.75
CA VAL A 260 -4.17 -17.51 -23.38
C VAL A 260 -4.85 -18.85 -23.08
N LEU A 261 -4.04 -19.82 -22.67
CA LEU A 261 -4.50 -21.17 -22.31
C LEU A 261 -4.30 -21.39 -20.82
N ILE A 262 -5.31 -21.86 -20.09
CA ILE A 262 -5.25 -22.05 -18.64
C ILE A 262 -5.33 -23.54 -18.30
N TYR A 263 -4.55 -23.97 -17.31
CA TYR A 263 -4.37 -25.35 -16.90
C TYR A 263 -4.48 -25.47 -15.37
N THR A 264 -4.93 -26.62 -14.88
CA THR A 264 -4.96 -26.92 -13.44
C THR A 264 -3.62 -27.42 -12.89
N SER A 265 -2.65 -27.72 -13.76
CA SER A 265 -1.32 -28.17 -13.35
C SER A 265 -0.22 -27.55 -14.20
N GLN A 266 0.93 -27.28 -13.57
CA GLN A 266 2.10 -26.77 -14.26
C GLN A 266 2.58 -27.73 -15.36
N SER A 267 2.56 -29.04 -15.09
CA SER A 267 2.96 -30.06 -16.07
C SER A 267 2.09 -30.05 -17.33
N ASP A 268 0.80 -29.79 -17.19
CA ASP A 268 -0.13 -29.67 -18.31
C ASP A 268 0.11 -28.39 -19.09
N ALA A 269 0.42 -27.28 -18.42
CA ALA A 269 0.81 -26.03 -19.06
C ALA A 269 2.11 -26.17 -19.86
N GLU A 270 3.12 -26.86 -19.29
CA GLU A 270 4.40 -27.15 -19.97
C GLU A 270 4.23 -28.10 -21.17
N ALA A 271 3.35 -29.09 -21.05
CA ALA A 271 3.07 -30.06 -22.11
C ALA A 271 2.05 -29.56 -23.15
N GLY A 272 1.30 -28.51 -22.85
CA GLY A 272 0.17 -28.05 -23.66
C GLY A 272 -0.99 -29.04 -23.72
N THR A 273 -1.22 -29.81 -22.66
CA THR A 273 -2.26 -30.87 -22.59
C THR A 273 -3.33 -30.54 -21.56
N ASN A 274 -4.55 -31.08 -21.71
CA ASN A 274 -5.63 -30.95 -20.71
C ASN A 274 -5.99 -29.51 -20.28
N GLY A 275 -5.93 -28.54 -21.21
CA GLY A 275 -6.33 -27.16 -20.94
C GLY A 275 -7.82 -27.03 -20.57
N ILE A 276 -8.12 -26.08 -19.69
CA ILE A 276 -9.49 -25.74 -19.30
C ILE A 276 -10.18 -25.06 -20.49
N SER A 277 -11.31 -25.61 -20.91
CA SER A 277 -12.08 -25.11 -22.06
C SER A 277 -13.29 -24.26 -21.67
N SER A 278 -13.71 -24.31 -20.40
CA SER A 278 -14.80 -23.50 -19.86
C SER A 278 -14.34 -22.06 -19.65
N SER A 279 -15.23 -21.08 -19.82
CA SER A 279 -15.02 -19.71 -19.34
C SER A 279 -15.13 -19.65 -17.82
N ASP A 280 -16.06 -20.41 -17.26
CA ASP A 280 -16.34 -20.37 -15.83
C ASP A 280 -15.64 -21.55 -15.16
N PHE A 281 -15.00 -21.29 -14.02
CA PHE A 281 -14.27 -22.30 -13.26
C PHE A 281 -14.63 -22.20 -11.80
N SER A 282 -15.15 -23.27 -11.21
CA SER A 282 -15.29 -23.38 -9.76
C SER A 282 -14.02 -23.97 -9.16
N ASN A 283 -13.49 -23.34 -8.12
CA ASN A 283 -12.42 -23.96 -7.36
C ASN A 283 -12.89 -25.28 -6.72
N VAL A 284 -11.95 -26.19 -6.50
CA VAL A 284 -12.21 -27.51 -5.86
C VAL A 284 -11.51 -27.63 -4.51
N ASN A 285 -10.51 -26.79 -4.28
CA ASN A 285 -9.86 -26.61 -3.00
C ASN A 285 -10.54 -25.39 -2.35
N PRO A 286 -11.17 -25.54 -1.18
CA PRO A 286 -11.78 -24.41 -0.48
C PRO A 286 -10.78 -23.28 -0.24
N ASN A 287 -11.26 -22.04 -0.33
CA ASN A 287 -10.57 -20.76 -0.09
C ASN A 287 -9.50 -20.38 -1.11
N GLU A 288 -8.72 -21.35 -1.62
CA GLU A 288 -7.61 -21.05 -2.53
C GLU A 288 -7.34 -22.17 -3.54
N GLN A 289 -7.11 -21.80 -4.80
CA GLN A 289 -6.62 -22.71 -5.84
C GLN A 289 -5.68 -22.05 -6.83
N THR A 290 -4.52 -22.67 -7.06
CA THR A 290 -3.59 -22.24 -8.13
C THR A 290 -3.90 -22.93 -9.46
N LEU A 291 -4.00 -22.13 -10.52
CA LEU A 291 -4.00 -22.52 -11.93
C LEU A 291 -2.73 -21.98 -12.61
N PHE A 292 -2.55 -22.34 -13.89
CA PHE A 292 -1.38 -21.97 -14.68
C PHE A 292 -1.83 -21.44 -16.04
N ALA A 293 -1.55 -20.18 -16.35
CA ALA A 293 -1.86 -19.56 -17.63
C ALA A 293 -0.62 -19.54 -18.53
N PHE A 294 -0.74 -20.06 -19.74
CA PHE A 294 0.30 -20.02 -20.77
C PHE A 294 -0.02 -18.93 -21.80
N PHE A 295 0.90 -17.99 -21.98
CA PHE A 295 0.83 -16.95 -22.99
C PHE A 295 2.23 -16.55 -23.47
N ASN A 296 2.43 -16.44 -24.79
CA ASN A 296 3.70 -16.02 -25.41
C ASN A 296 4.96 -16.77 -24.92
N GLY A 297 4.84 -18.05 -24.52
CA GLY A 297 5.96 -18.86 -24.04
C GLY A 297 6.27 -18.70 -22.55
N THR A 298 5.47 -17.91 -21.82
CA THR A 298 5.53 -17.74 -20.38
C THR A 298 4.39 -18.50 -19.72
N ILE A 299 4.67 -19.14 -18.58
CA ILE A 299 3.66 -19.69 -17.68
C ILE A 299 3.55 -18.76 -16.48
N THR A 300 2.38 -18.17 -16.29
CA THR A 300 2.03 -17.31 -15.15
C THR A 300 1.17 -18.13 -14.18
N GLN A 301 1.46 -18.06 -12.88
CA GLN A 301 0.58 -18.66 -11.87
C GLN A 301 -0.67 -17.80 -11.74
N VAL A 302 -1.84 -18.43 -11.69
CA VAL A 302 -3.12 -17.76 -11.46
C VAL A 302 -3.63 -18.24 -10.11
N LYS A 303 -3.55 -17.40 -9.09
CA LYS A 303 -3.96 -17.71 -7.73
C LYS A 303 -5.40 -17.26 -7.54
N LEU A 304 -6.32 -18.23 -7.52
CA LEU A 304 -7.73 -18.00 -7.23
C LEU A 304 -7.92 -18.02 -5.73
N MET A 305 -8.55 -16.98 -5.19
CA MET A 305 -8.80 -16.80 -3.75
C MET A 305 -10.26 -16.43 -3.54
N VAL A 306 -10.79 -16.88 -2.42
CA VAL A 306 -12.19 -16.71 -2.05
C VAL A 306 -12.24 -16.09 -0.66
N ILE A 307 -12.98 -15.00 -0.49
CA ILE A 307 -13.08 -14.25 0.78
C ILE A 307 -14.53 -14.00 1.20
N ASP A 308 -14.74 -13.72 2.49
CA ASP A 308 -16.01 -13.22 3.00
C ASP A 308 -16.20 -11.75 2.62
N CYS A 309 -17.29 -11.50 1.90
CA CYS A 309 -17.68 -10.19 1.39
C CYS A 309 -18.09 -9.18 2.45
N ASN A 310 -18.65 -9.65 3.56
CA ASN A 310 -19.20 -8.76 4.59
C ASN A 310 -18.17 -8.38 5.65
N THR A 311 -16.95 -8.89 5.52
CA THR A 311 -15.81 -8.48 6.33
C THR A 311 -15.13 -7.29 5.67
N ASP A 312 -14.54 -6.45 6.50
CA ASP A 312 -13.66 -5.35 6.14
C ASP A 312 -12.24 -5.78 6.58
N TYR A 313 -11.32 -5.92 5.62
CA TYR A 313 -10.03 -6.59 5.83
C TYR A 313 -8.89 -5.61 6.16
N ASP A 314 -8.86 -4.44 5.54
CA ASP A 314 -7.95 -3.34 5.88
C ASP A 314 -8.39 -2.60 7.16
N LEU A 315 -9.68 -2.65 7.52
CA LEU A 315 -10.35 -1.99 8.64
C LEU A 315 -10.64 -0.50 8.40
N ASP A 316 -10.91 -0.12 7.17
CA ASP A 316 -11.12 1.28 6.78
C ASP A 316 -12.60 1.74 6.75
N SER A 317 -13.53 0.88 7.16
CA SER A 317 -14.99 1.09 7.17
C SER A 317 -15.71 0.90 5.84
N ILE A 318 -15.02 0.53 4.77
CA ILE A 318 -15.63 0.04 3.53
C ILE A 318 -15.62 -1.50 3.58
N ALA A 319 -16.71 -2.11 3.11
CA ALA A 319 -16.77 -3.57 3.05
C ALA A 319 -16.17 -4.02 1.72
N ASN A 320 -15.46 -5.16 1.73
CA ASN A 320 -14.78 -5.70 0.56
C ASN A 320 -15.65 -5.71 -0.73
N ASP A 321 -16.95 -6.03 -0.62
CA ASP A 321 -17.85 -6.11 -1.77
C ASP A 321 -18.19 -4.76 -2.41
N LEU A 322 -17.98 -3.66 -1.69
CA LEU A 322 -18.16 -2.29 -2.19
C LEU A 322 -16.91 -1.77 -2.92
N GLU A 323 -15.81 -2.50 -2.86
CA GLU A 323 -14.50 -2.12 -3.41
C GLU A 323 -14.19 -2.80 -4.74
N ASP A 324 -15.10 -3.64 -5.24
CA ASP A 324 -15.18 -4.00 -6.67
C ASP A 324 -15.66 -2.77 -7.45
N LEU A 325 -14.77 -1.78 -7.62
CA LEU A 325 -15.14 -0.49 -8.20
C LEU A 325 -15.67 -0.69 -9.62
N ASN A 326 -15.13 -1.65 -10.36
CA ASN A 326 -15.47 -1.88 -11.75
C ASN A 326 -16.61 -2.90 -12.00
N GLY A 327 -16.96 -3.70 -10.99
CA GLY A 327 -18.06 -4.66 -11.03
C GLY A 327 -17.77 -5.90 -11.88
N ASP A 328 -16.50 -6.23 -12.13
CA ASP A 328 -16.08 -7.42 -12.87
C ASP A 328 -15.96 -8.68 -11.99
N GLY A 329 -16.08 -8.49 -10.68
CA GLY A 329 -16.04 -9.52 -9.65
C GLY A 329 -14.63 -9.88 -9.16
N ASN A 330 -13.57 -9.23 -9.62
CA ASN A 330 -12.20 -9.44 -9.17
C ASN A 330 -11.69 -8.29 -8.29
N LEU A 331 -11.87 -8.40 -6.98
CA LEU A 331 -11.42 -7.40 -6.02
C LEU A 331 -9.91 -7.10 -6.07
N TYR A 332 -9.09 -8.01 -6.60
CA TYR A 332 -7.65 -7.83 -6.62
C TYR A 332 -7.16 -6.84 -7.71
N ASN A 333 -7.96 -6.56 -8.74
CA ASN A 333 -7.54 -5.69 -9.84
C ASN A 333 -7.98 -4.22 -9.70
N ASP A 334 -8.74 -3.90 -8.65
CA ASP A 334 -9.10 -2.54 -8.25
C ASP A 334 -8.03 -2.05 -7.27
N ASP A 335 -7.17 -1.16 -7.77
CA ASP A 335 -5.98 -0.61 -7.12
C ASP A 335 -5.88 0.86 -7.58
N THR A 336 -6.40 1.77 -6.76
CA THR A 336 -6.72 3.14 -7.19
C THR A 336 -5.47 4.00 -7.38
N ASP A 337 -4.50 3.87 -6.49
CA ASP A 337 -3.21 4.57 -6.54
C ASP A 337 -2.12 3.81 -7.33
N GLY A 338 -2.36 2.53 -7.65
CA GLY A 338 -1.48 1.69 -8.44
C GLY A 338 -0.20 1.29 -7.71
N ASP A 339 -0.20 1.27 -6.38
CA ASP A 339 0.96 0.85 -5.57
C ASP A 339 1.15 -0.68 -5.51
N GLY A 340 0.14 -1.43 -5.96
CA GLY A 340 0.10 -2.90 -5.99
C GLY A 340 -0.66 -3.54 -4.84
N ILE A 341 -1.28 -2.75 -3.96
CA ILE A 341 -2.22 -3.17 -2.92
C ILE A 341 -3.63 -2.88 -3.45
N PRO A 342 -4.47 -3.90 -3.62
CA PRO A 342 -5.85 -3.66 -4.03
C PRO A 342 -6.63 -2.95 -2.93
N ASN A 343 -7.60 -2.11 -3.31
CA ASN A 343 -8.37 -1.27 -2.40
C ASN A 343 -8.85 -2.01 -1.15
N PHE A 344 -9.46 -3.20 -1.29
CA PHE A 344 -9.97 -4.01 -0.15
C PHE A 344 -8.90 -4.54 0.84
N LEU A 345 -7.63 -4.19 0.63
CA LEU A 345 -6.50 -4.47 1.49
C LEU A 345 -5.63 -3.23 1.73
N ASP A 346 -5.97 -2.09 1.14
CA ASP A 346 -5.35 -0.80 1.36
C ASP A 346 -6.24 0.05 2.26
N ASN A 347 -5.64 0.86 3.11
CA ASN A 347 -6.37 1.71 4.05
C ASN A 347 -6.21 3.20 3.71
N ASP A 348 -5.66 3.48 2.54
CA ASP A 348 -5.30 4.77 1.92
C ASP A 348 -5.40 4.56 0.40
N ASP A 349 -6.63 4.33 -0.06
CA ASP A 349 -6.95 3.79 -1.40
C ASP A 349 -6.33 4.58 -2.57
N ASP A 350 -6.21 5.90 -2.42
CA ASP A 350 -5.71 6.81 -3.45
C ASP A 350 -4.27 7.30 -3.20
N GLY A 351 -3.66 6.81 -2.11
CA GLY A 351 -2.24 6.96 -1.78
C GLY A 351 -1.86 8.39 -1.40
N ASP A 352 -2.77 9.14 -0.79
CA ASP A 352 -2.63 10.57 -0.55
C ASP A 352 -2.17 10.92 0.89
N MET A 353 -1.99 9.90 1.74
CA MET A 353 -1.61 9.95 3.17
C MET A 353 -2.74 10.35 4.13
N VAL A 354 -3.98 10.42 3.66
CA VAL A 354 -5.19 10.40 4.49
C VAL A 354 -5.73 8.97 4.52
N LEU A 355 -6.35 8.56 5.63
CA LEU A 355 -6.95 7.23 5.68
C LEU A 355 -8.34 7.26 5.06
N THR A 356 -8.67 6.23 4.27
CA THR A 356 -10.02 6.00 3.72
C THR A 356 -11.11 6.16 4.80
N GLU A 357 -10.88 5.67 6.03
CA GLU A 357 -11.83 5.78 7.13
C GLU A 357 -12.20 7.23 7.53
N PHE A 358 -11.29 8.18 7.29
CA PHE A 358 -11.48 9.58 7.60
C PHE A 358 -12.15 10.34 6.47
N GLU A 359 -11.89 9.97 5.23
CA GLU A 359 -12.45 10.59 4.03
C GLU A 359 -13.85 10.09 3.73
N TYR A 360 -14.12 8.80 3.99
CA TYR A 360 -15.41 8.19 3.69
C TYR A 360 -16.58 8.81 4.48
N VAL A 361 -16.36 9.29 5.72
CA VAL A 361 -17.46 9.59 6.67
C VAL A 361 -17.49 11.02 7.22
N PHE A 362 -16.50 11.90 6.98
CA PHE A 362 -16.45 13.16 7.73
C PHE A 362 -16.41 14.45 6.89
N PRO A 363 -17.45 15.29 7.01
CA PRO A 363 -17.27 16.72 7.21
C PRO A 363 -16.92 17.04 8.67
N ASN A 364 -16.99 16.08 9.61
CA ASN A 364 -16.51 16.10 11.00
C ASN A 364 -16.95 14.84 11.78
N GLY A 365 -16.02 13.94 12.14
CA GLY A 365 -16.12 12.90 13.18
C GLY A 365 -17.49 12.28 13.57
N ARG A 366 -17.64 11.00 13.25
CA ARG A 366 -18.63 9.97 13.58
C ARG A 366 -20.12 10.26 13.28
N SER A 367 -20.54 10.14 12.01
CA SER A 367 -21.95 9.96 11.66
C SER A 367 -22.16 8.79 10.69
N SER A 368 -22.54 7.63 11.24
CA SER A 368 -22.83 6.37 10.56
C SER A 368 -24.18 6.34 9.80
N ASP A 369 -24.56 7.43 9.13
CA ASP A 369 -25.79 7.46 8.34
C ASP A 369 -25.43 7.61 6.85
N ALA A 370 -25.46 6.45 6.17
CA ALA A 370 -25.24 6.25 4.74
C ALA A 370 -25.90 7.31 3.85
N GLY A 371 -25.12 8.30 3.43
CA GLY A 371 -25.59 9.38 2.58
C GLY A 371 -24.46 9.89 1.71
N ASP A 372 -24.18 9.12 0.65
CA ASP A 372 -23.15 9.31 -0.38
C ASP A 372 -21.71 9.50 0.17
N PRO A 373 -20.68 8.90 -0.44
CA PRO A 373 -19.30 9.22 -0.10
C PRO A 373 -19.05 10.74 -0.19
N LEU A 374 -18.17 11.26 0.67
CA LEU A 374 -17.75 12.66 0.58
C LEU A 374 -17.05 12.91 -0.77
N ASP A 375 -17.41 14.02 -1.41
CA ASP A 375 -16.83 14.50 -2.68
C ASP A 375 -16.76 16.03 -2.53
N THR A 376 -15.59 16.52 -2.11
CA THR A 376 -15.39 17.89 -1.63
C THR A 376 -15.38 18.90 -2.78
N ASP A 377 -14.83 18.55 -3.94
CA ASP A 377 -14.78 19.40 -5.13
C ASP A 377 -15.96 19.18 -6.12
N ALA A 378 -16.74 18.12 -5.91
CA ALA A 378 -17.88 17.71 -6.70
C ALA A 378 -17.53 17.30 -8.15
N ASP A 379 -16.35 16.70 -8.38
CA ASP A 379 -15.92 16.21 -9.68
C ASP A 379 -16.45 14.79 -10.03
N GLY A 380 -17.10 14.14 -9.07
CA GLY A 380 -17.72 12.82 -9.19
C GLY A 380 -16.83 11.66 -8.75
N ILE A 381 -15.61 11.92 -8.26
CA ILE A 381 -14.76 10.97 -7.56
C ILE A 381 -14.88 11.24 -6.05
N PRO A 382 -15.26 10.25 -5.24
CA PRO A 382 -15.21 10.40 -3.79
C PRO A 382 -13.79 10.70 -3.29
N ASN A 383 -13.69 11.46 -2.19
CA ASN A 383 -12.42 11.84 -1.57
C ASN A 383 -11.46 10.67 -1.37
N TYR A 384 -11.94 9.56 -0.78
CA TYR A 384 -11.12 8.35 -0.57
C TYR A 384 -10.60 7.67 -1.85
N LEU A 385 -11.00 8.12 -3.04
CA LEU A 385 -10.50 7.66 -4.34
C LEU A 385 -9.85 8.82 -5.13
N ASP A 386 -9.59 9.96 -4.49
CA ASP A 386 -9.27 11.24 -5.09
C ASP A 386 -8.16 12.05 -4.39
N ASN A 387 -6.94 11.88 -4.89
CA ASN A 387 -5.73 12.46 -4.31
C ASN A 387 -5.54 14.00 -4.39
N ASP A 388 -6.58 14.76 -4.71
CA ASP A 388 -6.62 16.23 -4.79
C ASP A 388 -8.02 16.68 -4.34
N ASP A 389 -8.39 16.28 -3.13
CA ASP A 389 -9.72 16.29 -2.53
C ASP A 389 -10.55 17.58 -2.74
N ASP A 390 -9.92 18.75 -2.66
CA ASP A 390 -10.59 20.04 -2.79
C ASP A 390 -10.55 20.65 -4.20
N GLY A 391 -9.88 19.96 -5.12
CA GLY A 391 -9.76 20.30 -6.53
C GLY A 391 -8.97 21.58 -6.82
N ASP A 392 -8.10 22.01 -5.91
CA ASP A 392 -7.31 23.23 -6.05
C ASP A 392 -6.04 23.05 -6.92
N GLY A 393 -5.68 21.79 -7.18
CA GLY A 393 -4.59 21.37 -8.05
C GLY A 393 -3.27 21.12 -7.34
N VAL A 394 -3.26 21.12 -6.01
CA VAL A 394 -2.18 20.61 -5.16
C VAL A 394 -2.63 19.27 -4.58
N LEU A 395 -1.93 18.18 -4.92
CA LEU A 395 -2.31 16.86 -4.36
C LEU A 395 -2.27 16.90 -2.83
N THR A 396 -3.23 16.25 -2.17
CA THR A 396 -3.37 16.18 -0.70
C THR A 396 -2.05 15.83 0.00
N ILE A 397 -1.31 14.85 -0.54
CA ILE A 397 0.00 14.43 -0.01
C ILE A 397 1.05 15.56 0.04
N ASN A 398 0.91 16.60 -0.79
CA ASN A 398 1.79 17.76 -0.83
C ASN A 398 1.31 18.94 0.02
N GLU A 399 0.17 18.79 0.70
CA GLU A 399 -0.40 19.78 1.61
C GLU A 399 0.00 19.53 3.07
N ASP A 400 0.97 18.64 3.29
CA ASP A 400 1.80 18.58 4.49
C ASP A 400 2.86 19.71 4.47
N TYR A 401 2.43 20.92 4.80
CA TYR A 401 3.27 22.12 4.87
C TYR A 401 4.28 22.06 6.03
N ASN A 402 3.99 21.30 7.08
CA ASN A 402 4.84 21.20 8.27
C ASN A 402 5.92 20.09 8.16
N GLY A 403 5.74 19.14 7.23
CA GLY A 403 6.67 18.07 6.89
C GLY A 403 6.67 16.90 7.89
N ASN A 404 5.54 16.62 8.55
CA ASN A 404 5.37 15.53 9.50
C ASN A 404 4.78 14.25 8.87
N ASN A 405 4.50 14.26 7.57
CA ASN A 405 3.79 13.23 6.80
C ASN A 405 2.36 13.00 7.30
N ASN A 406 1.65 14.07 7.68
CA ASN A 406 0.25 14.00 8.12
C ASN A 406 -0.54 15.23 7.61
N PRO A 407 -1.07 15.19 6.36
CA PRO A 407 -1.86 16.30 5.80
C PRO A 407 -3.10 16.66 6.65
N MET A 408 -3.64 15.70 7.41
CA MET A 408 -4.85 15.89 8.20
C MET A 408 -4.75 16.92 9.33
N ASP A 409 -3.53 17.29 9.76
CA ASP A 409 -3.32 18.23 10.87
C ASP A 409 -2.92 19.65 10.47
N ASP A 410 -2.78 19.91 9.17
CA ASP A 410 -2.44 21.22 8.64
C ASP A 410 -3.70 22.06 8.36
N ASP A 411 -3.73 23.26 8.95
CA ASP A 411 -4.77 24.30 8.76
C ASP A 411 -4.05 25.67 8.75
N THR A 412 -3.49 26.00 7.59
CA THR A 412 -2.63 27.17 7.38
C THR A 412 -3.36 28.48 7.64
N ASN A 413 -4.67 28.53 7.38
CA ASN A 413 -5.48 29.74 7.51
C ASN A 413 -6.27 29.82 8.84
N SER A 414 -6.21 28.76 9.66
CA SER A 414 -6.86 28.62 10.96
C SER A 414 -8.39 28.76 10.91
N ASN A 415 -9.04 28.20 9.89
CA ASN A 415 -10.50 28.21 9.73
C ASN A 415 -11.19 26.94 10.23
N GLU A 416 -10.44 26.00 10.83
CA GLU A 416 -10.91 24.70 11.32
C GLU A 416 -11.28 23.70 10.21
N ILE A 417 -10.86 23.94 8.96
CA ILE A 417 -10.90 22.99 7.85
C ILE A 417 -9.45 22.63 7.52
N PRO A 418 -9.09 21.34 7.49
CA PRO A 418 -7.77 20.93 7.03
C PRO A 418 -7.47 21.45 5.62
N ASP A 419 -6.22 21.77 5.34
CA ASP A 419 -5.82 22.42 4.09
C ASP A 419 -6.24 21.60 2.86
N TYR A 420 -6.16 20.25 2.90
CA TYR A 420 -6.57 19.36 1.82
C TYR A 420 -8.09 19.34 1.50
N LEU A 421 -8.90 19.98 2.34
CA LEU A 421 -10.34 20.16 2.13
C LEU A 421 -10.70 21.63 1.88
N ASP A 422 -9.72 22.52 1.70
CA ASP A 422 -9.92 23.97 1.57
C ASP A 422 -9.21 24.59 0.36
N ASN A 423 -9.95 24.63 -0.75
CA ASN A 423 -9.48 25.17 -2.03
C ASN A 423 -9.09 26.66 -2.06
N GLN A 424 -9.15 27.34 -0.91
CA GLN A 424 -8.67 28.71 -0.74
C GLN A 424 -7.22 28.76 -0.24
N VAL A 425 -6.63 27.62 0.15
CA VAL A 425 -5.28 27.54 0.71
C VAL A 425 -4.23 27.57 -0.40
N ALA A 426 -4.36 26.80 -1.49
CA ALA A 426 -3.33 26.82 -2.52
C ALA A 426 -3.13 28.22 -3.11
N LEU A 427 -1.84 28.53 -3.33
CA LEU A 427 -1.37 29.77 -3.95
C LEU A 427 -1.64 29.81 -5.47
N SER A 428 -2.79 29.31 -5.91
CA SER A 428 -3.18 29.31 -7.31
C SER A 428 -3.46 30.73 -7.80
N LEU A 429 -2.77 31.12 -8.88
CA LEU A 429 -2.94 32.42 -9.53
C LEU A 429 -4.29 32.48 -10.25
N THR A 430 -5.37 32.78 -9.52
CA THR A 430 -6.75 32.88 -10.07
C THR A 430 -7.23 31.54 -10.64
N GLU A 431 -8.18 30.92 -9.96
CA GLU A 431 -8.95 29.77 -10.47
C GLU A 431 -9.29 29.98 -11.96
N ASN A 432 -8.73 29.15 -12.83
CA ASN A 432 -8.93 29.30 -14.26
C ASN A 432 -10.38 28.96 -14.57
N GLN A 433 -11.21 29.98 -14.82
CA GLN A 433 -12.63 29.81 -15.13
C GLN A 433 -12.89 28.84 -16.30
N LEU A 434 -11.89 28.54 -17.13
CA LEU A 434 -11.98 27.52 -18.17
C LEU A 434 -12.10 26.10 -17.61
N VAL A 435 -11.56 25.82 -16.42
CA VAL A 435 -11.64 24.50 -15.77
C VAL A 435 -13.11 24.12 -15.54
N LYS A 436 -13.91 25.06 -15.04
CA LYS A 436 -15.36 24.90 -14.82
C LYS A 436 -16.20 24.74 -16.10
N LEU A 437 -15.64 24.97 -17.29
CA LEU A 437 -16.34 24.88 -18.56
C LEU A 437 -16.13 23.55 -19.28
N ILE A 438 -15.25 22.70 -18.76
CA ILE A 438 -15.02 21.35 -19.28
C ILE A 438 -15.57 20.36 -18.26
N GLN A 439 -16.26 19.33 -18.76
CA GLN A 439 -16.70 18.20 -17.95
C GLN A 439 -16.32 16.91 -18.66
N ILE A 440 -15.86 15.94 -17.88
CA ILE A 440 -15.48 14.61 -18.34
C ILE A 440 -16.54 13.64 -17.86
N TYR A 441 -17.09 12.84 -18.76
CA TYR A 441 -18.15 11.91 -18.41
C TYR A 441 -18.21 10.67 -19.31
N PRO A 442 -18.68 9.52 -18.80
CA PRO A 442 -18.94 9.29 -17.37
C PRO A 442 -17.63 9.36 -16.56
N ASN A 443 -17.72 9.86 -15.34
CA ASN A 443 -16.69 9.77 -14.30
C ASN A 443 -17.42 9.28 -13.04
N PRO A 444 -17.13 8.07 -12.54
CA PRO A 444 -16.16 7.09 -13.03
C PRO A 444 -16.48 6.52 -14.44
N ALA A 445 -15.46 6.05 -15.16
CA ALA A 445 -15.54 5.61 -16.56
C ALA A 445 -15.27 4.12 -16.74
N GLU A 446 -16.11 3.40 -17.49
CA GLU A 446 -15.86 1.98 -17.82
C GLU A 446 -15.04 1.83 -19.13
N ASN A 447 -15.67 2.11 -20.26
CA ASN A 447 -15.14 1.78 -21.59
C ASN A 447 -14.71 3.01 -22.38
N PHE A 448 -15.29 4.16 -22.08
CA PHE A 448 -15.02 5.40 -22.80
C PHE A 448 -15.29 6.61 -21.92
N ILE A 449 -14.59 7.71 -22.22
CA ILE A 449 -14.90 9.04 -21.71
C ILE A 449 -15.28 9.97 -22.85
N SER A 450 -16.13 10.95 -22.55
CA SER A 450 -16.52 12.06 -23.41
C SER A 450 -16.14 13.36 -22.72
N ILE A 451 -15.88 14.40 -23.52
CA ILE A 451 -15.52 15.71 -23.00
C ILE A 451 -16.56 16.72 -23.47
N ALA A 452 -17.37 17.22 -22.53
CA ALA A 452 -18.26 18.35 -22.77
C ALA A 452 -17.44 19.63 -22.63
N ASN A 453 -17.16 20.26 -23.76
CA ASN A 453 -16.51 21.55 -23.80
C ASN A 453 -17.55 22.65 -24.02
N GLN A 454 -17.85 23.41 -22.96
CA GLN A 454 -18.77 24.55 -22.97
C GLN A 454 -18.06 25.89 -23.25
N SER A 455 -16.75 25.85 -23.51
CA SER A 455 -15.98 27.04 -23.90
C SER A 455 -16.14 27.38 -25.39
N GLU A 456 -15.66 28.56 -25.79
CA GLU A 456 -15.63 28.96 -27.20
C GLU A 456 -14.44 28.38 -27.99
N TRP A 457 -13.54 27.65 -27.32
CA TRP A 457 -12.24 27.26 -27.86
C TRP A 457 -12.20 25.77 -28.20
N SER A 458 -11.55 25.39 -29.30
CA SER A 458 -11.39 23.98 -29.67
C SER A 458 -10.29 23.30 -28.85
N ILE A 459 -10.45 22.01 -28.58
CA ILE A 459 -9.43 21.19 -27.93
C ILE A 459 -8.39 20.78 -28.97
N ASP A 460 -7.14 21.20 -28.75
CA ASP A 460 -6.03 20.92 -29.66
C ASP A 460 -5.49 19.49 -29.46
N LYS A 461 -5.37 19.08 -28.18
CA LYS A 461 -4.78 17.80 -27.79
C LYS A 461 -5.27 17.38 -26.41
N ILE A 462 -5.38 16.07 -26.22
CA ILE A 462 -5.67 15.42 -24.95
C ILE A 462 -4.58 14.38 -24.70
N SER A 463 -4.01 14.39 -23.50
CA SER A 463 -3.06 13.36 -23.04
C SER A 463 -3.60 12.76 -21.74
N ILE A 464 -3.63 11.43 -21.66
CA ILE A 464 -3.98 10.71 -20.43
C ILE A 464 -2.71 10.11 -19.84
N TYR A 465 -2.53 10.28 -18.54
CA TYR A 465 -1.42 9.80 -17.76
C TYR A 465 -1.94 8.91 -16.62
N ALA A 466 -1.23 7.82 -16.34
CA ALA A 466 -1.40 7.13 -15.06
C ALA A 466 -0.83 8.01 -13.92
N ILE A 467 -1.24 7.75 -12.68
CA ILE A 467 -0.81 8.48 -11.49
C ILE A 467 0.72 8.50 -11.30
N ASN A 468 1.41 7.43 -11.71
CA ASN A 468 2.88 7.37 -11.76
C ASN A 468 3.53 8.31 -12.82
N GLY A 469 2.74 9.11 -13.54
CA GLY A 469 3.17 10.10 -14.52
C GLY A 469 3.44 9.54 -15.93
N SER A 470 3.26 8.24 -16.15
CA SER A 470 3.43 7.63 -17.47
C SER A 470 2.27 7.99 -18.40
N LYS A 471 2.58 8.44 -19.63
CA LYS A 471 1.54 8.76 -20.62
C LYS A 471 0.98 7.49 -21.26
N VAL A 472 -0.28 7.19 -21.01
CA VAL A 472 -0.96 5.98 -21.51
C VAL A 472 -1.74 6.20 -22.80
N LYS A 473 -2.25 7.43 -23.03
CA LYS A 473 -3.01 7.75 -24.25
C LYS A 473 -2.79 9.18 -24.73
N GLU A 474 -2.93 9.40 -26.03
CA GLU A 474 -2.90 10.73 -26.64
C GLU A 474 -3.90 10.82 -27.79
N VAL A 475 -4.71 11.88 -27.81
CA VAL A 475 -5.66 12.19 -28.87
C VAL A 475 -5.41 13.61 -29.37
N ASN A 476 -5.19 13.75 -30.68
CA ASN A 476 -4.93 15.04 -31.32
C ASN A 476 -6.15 15.50 -32.13
N ASN A 477 -6.43 16.80 -32.12
CA ASN A 477 -7.58 17.44 -32.81
C ASN A 477 -8.93 16.84 -32.42
N PHE A 478 -9.23 16.83 -31.12
CA PHE A 478 -10.44 16.24 -30.58
C PHE A 478 -11.69 17.05 -30.97
N ASN A 479 -12.75 16.36 -31.39
CA ASN A 479 -14.05 16.97 -31.65
C ASN A 479 -15.02 16.61 -30.52
N ASN A 480 -15.86 17.57 -30.06
CA ASN A 480 -16.78 17.39 -28.93
C ASN A 480 -17.77 16.20 -29.03
N ASN A 481 -17.99 15.64 -30.23
CA ASN A 481 -18.86 14.48 -30.44
C ASN A 481 -18.10 13.13 -30.46
N GLN A 482 -16.78 13.15 -30.23
CA GLN A 482 -15.95 11.96 -30.16
C GLN A 482 -15.90 11.44 -28.72
N THR A 483 -15.84 10.13 -28.60
CA THR A 483 -15.48 9.46 -27.35
C THR A 483 -14.01 9.07 -27.40
N ILE A 484 -13.38 9.00 -26.24
CA ILE A 484 -12.05 8.44 -26.05
C ILE A 484 -12.26 7.07 -25.43
N ASP A 485 -11.90 6.04 -26.16
CA ASP A 485 -11.85 4.68 -25.64
C ASP A 485 -10.86 4.61 -24.47
N VAL A 486 -11.25 4.00 -23.35
CA VAL A 486 -10.39 3.74 -22.19
C VAL A 486 -10.49 2.28 -21.72
N SER A 487 -11.14 1.41 -22.51
CA SER A 487 -11.43 0.02 -22.11
C SER A 487 -10.19 -0.86 -21.92
N THR A 488 -9.02 -0.40 -22.38
CA THR A 488 -7.75 -1.12 -22.25
C THR A 488 -6.91 -0.62 -21.07
N LEU A 489 -7.37 0.41 -20.36
CA LEU A 489 -6.72 0.90 -19.14
C LEU A 489 -7.16 -0.01 -17.98
N GLN A 490 -6.25 -0.25 -17.04
CA GLN A 490 -6.59 -0.93 -15.78
C GLN A 490 -7.45 -0.02 -14.91
N SER A 491 -8.20 -0.59 -13.96
CA SER A 491 -8.90 0.16 -12.92
C SER A 491 -7.92 1.09 -12.20
N GLY A 492 -8.43 2.21 -11.69
CA GLY A 492 -7.68 3.19 -10.91
C GLY A 492 -7.71 4.63 -11.44
N LEU A 493 -6.97 5.52 -10.79
CA LEU A 493 -7.04 6.97 -11.02
C LEU A 493 -6.13 7.43 -12.18
N TYR A 494 -6.67 8.27 -13.06
CA TYR A 494 -5.93 8.81 -14.22
C TYR A 494 -6.01 10.33 -14.31
N LEU A 495 -4.87 10.93 -14.65
CA LEU A 495 -4.76 12.36 -14.93
C LEU A 495 -4.97 12.62 -16.43
N ILE A 496 -5.83 13.57 -16.76
CA ILE A 496 -6.10 14.01 -18.12
C ILE A 496 -5.71 15.46 -18.32
N ASN A 497 -4.73 15.66 -19.21
CA ASN A 497 -4.27 16.97 -19.64
C ASN A 497 -4.94 17.36 -20.95
N ILE A 498 -5.73 18.43 -20.93
CA ILE A 498 -6.43 19.00 -22.07
C ILE A 498 -5.73 20.29 -22.49
N GLN A 499 -5.16 20.30 -23.69
CA GLN A 499 -4.54 21.47 -24.28
C GLN A 499 -5.54 22.22 -25.17
N MET A 500 -5.81 23.48 -24.84
CA MET A 500 -6.66 24.37 -25.65
C MET A 500 -6.22 25.83 -25.53
N ASN A 501 -6.19 26.57 -26.64
CA ASN A 501 -5.76 27.99 -26.71
C ASN A 501 -4.47 28.27 -25.92
N ASN A 502 -3.43 27.49 -26.18
CA ASN A 502 -2.13 27.60 -25.51
C ASN A 502 -2.17 27.48 -23.98
N GLN A 503 -3.27 26.98 -23.41
CA GLN A 503 -3.36 26.60 -22.00
C GLN A 503 -3.44 25.08 -21.88
N ASN A 504 -3.00 24.59 -20.74
CA ASN A 504 -3.15 23.21 -20.32
C ASN A 504 -4.12 23.21 -19.13
N LEU A 505 -5.17 22.43 -19.23
CA LEU A 505 -6.12 22.17 -18.15
C LEU A 505 -5.90 20.73 -17.70
N ASN A 506 -5.80 20.49 -16.41
CA ASN A 506 -5.68 19.16 -15.84
C ASN A 506 -7.02 18.80 -15.18
N TYR A 507 -7.43 17.54 -15.32
CA TYR A 507 -8.55 16.94 -14.61
C TYR A 507 -8.15 15.52 -14.24
N LYS A 508 -9.06 14.85 -13.54
CA LYS A 508 -8.97 13.48 -13.10
C LYS A 508 -10.12 12.69 -13.75
N PHE A 509 -9.96 11.39 -13.87
CA PHE A 509 -11.10 10.48 -13.98
C PHE A 509 -10.73 9.14 -13.38
N LEU A 510 -11.69 8.51 -12.72
CA LEU A 510 -11.56 7.15 -12.19
C LEU A 510 -11.92 6.16 -13.30
N LYS A 511 -11.02 5.21 -13.61
CA LYS A 511 -11.32 4.08 -14.48
C LYS A 511 -11.86 2.94 -13.62
N LYS A 512 -13.04 2.46 -14.00
CA LYS A 512 -13.69 1.24 -13.53
C LYS A 512 -13.42 0.15 -14.55
#